data_AF-A0A194QNK9-F1
#
_entry.id   AF-A0A194QNK9-F1
#
_cell.length_a   1.000
_cell.length_b   1.000
_cell.length_c   1.000
_cell.angle_alpha   90.00
_cell.angle_beta   90.00
_cell.angle_gamma   90.00
#
_symmetry.space_group_name_H-M   'P 1'
#
loop_
_entity.id
_entity.type
_entity.pdbx_description
1 polymer ?
#
loop_
_entity_poly.entity_id
_entity_poly.type
_entity_poly.pdbx_seq_one_letter_code
_entity_poly.pdbx_strand_id
1 'polypeptide(L)'
;MVRFKNRYITVEISSPLIPENKPLSLKSKIFHETVLEKIQQLHGDFGVGAVRSGFLTKYCNENTRIAILRARHGPHKFVSSSLPFITKIGKLDVSLRTLHVGATLKHSFKFILKHQRAYLDSMWPKLKTNEERKNLEAAVMDFTKTDVTINIDNIA
;
A
#
# COMPACT_ATOMS: atom_id res chain seq x y z
N MET A 1 10.15 -13.78 27.23
CA MET A 1 9.07 -12.82 26.89
C MET A 1 8.62 -13.04 25.45
N VAL A 2 7.39 -13.49 25.22
CA VAL A 2 6.88 -13.87 23.88
C VAL A 2 6.02 -12.74 23.33
N ARG A 3 6.38 -12.19 22.15
CA ARG A 3 5.61 -11.14 21.46
C ARG A 3 5.08 -11.66 20.13
N PHE A 4 3.89 -11.19 19.71
CA PHE A 4 3.38 -11.46 18.37
C PHE A 4 4.23 -10.76 17.31
N LYS A 5 4.80 -11.54 16.38
CA LYS A 5 5.57 -11.02 15.25
C LYS A 5 4.61 -10.63 14.12
N ASN A 6 4.69 -9.38 13.67
CA ASN A 6 3.93 -8.88 12.53
C ASN A 6 4.82 -8.76 11.29
N ARG A 7 4.16 -8.70 10.13
CA ARG A 7 4.75 -8.40 8.82
C ARG A 7 3.94 -7.28 8.19
N TYR A 8 4.65 -6.37 7.54
CA TYR A 8 4.10 -5.22 6.85
C TYR A 8 4.40 -5.38 5.37
N ILE A 9 3.36 -5.43 4.56
CA ILE A 9 3.43 -5.62 3.11
C ILE A 9 3.10 -4.28 2.47
N THR A 10 4.06 -3.73 1.74
CA THR A 10 3.90 -2.48 0.98
C THR A 10 3.53 -2.84 -0.44
N VAL A 11 2.42 -2.28 -0.90
CA VAL A 11 1.79 -2.59 -2.19
C VAL A 11 1.61 -1.30 -2.98
N GLU A 12 1.94 -1.36 -4.25
CA GLU A 12 1.67 -0.35 -5.27
C GLU A 12 0.43 -0.77 -6.08
N ILE A 13 -0.44 0.19 -6.35
CA ILE A 13 -1.73 -0.03 -7.00
C ILE A 13 -1.69 0.71 -8.34
N SER A 14 -1.63 -0.04 -9.44
CA SER A 14 -1.76 0.53 -10.78
C SER A 14 -3.17 0.29 -11.32
N SER A 15 -3.67 1.22 -12.12
CA SER A 15 -4.93 1.04 -12.84
C SER A 15 -4.67 1.34 -14.31
N PRO A 16 -5.05 0.45 -15.25
CA PRO A 16 -4.81 0.67 -16.68
C PRO A 16 -5.66 1.82 -17.25
N LEU A 17 -6.82 2.09 -16.64
CA LEU A 17 -7.76 3.10 -17.13
C LEU A 17 -7.44 4.52 -16.65
N ILE A 18 -6.74 4.65 -15.51
CA ILE A 18 -6.51 5.94 -14.86
C ILE A 18 -5.03 6.28 -14.93
N PRO A 19 -4.65 7.36 -15.67
CA PRO A 19 -3.26 7.75 -15.81
C PRO A 19 -2.66 8.06 -14.43
N GLU A 20 -1.37 7.76 -14.25
CA GLU A 20 -0.66 7.88 -12.96
C GLU A 20 -0.80 9.24 -12.28
N ASN A 21 -1.01 10.30 -13.07
CA ASN A 21 -1.13 11.67 -12.60
C ASN A 21 -2.47 12.01 -11.92
N LYS A 22 -3.43 11.08 -11.87
CA LYS A 22 -4.73 11.28 -11.19
C LYS A 22 -4.80 10.45 -9.90
N PRO A 23 -5.32 11.03 -8.80
CA PRO A 23 -5.54 10.27 -7.57
C PRO A 23 -6.58 9.18 -7.81
N LEU A 24 -6.35 8.03 -7.20
CA LEU A 24 -7.28 6.92 -7.24
C LEU A 24 -8.19 7.02 -6.03
N SER A 25 -9.52 7.13 -6.21
CA SER A 25 -10.45 7.10 -5.07
C SER A 25 -10.43 5.70 -4.45
N LEU A 26 -9.62 5.53 -3.40
CA LEU A 26 -9.28 4.24 -2.83
C LEU A 26 -9.48 4.30 -1.33
N LYS A 27 -10.70 3.96 -0.93
CA LYS A 27 -11.05 3.85 0.49
C LYS A 27 -10.33 2.66 1.12
N SER A 28 -9.60 2.91 2.20
CA SER A 28 -8.89 1.87 2.96
C SER A 28 -9.80 0.68 3.36
N LYS A 29 -11.08 0.95 3.67
CA LYS A 29 -12.06 -0.09 4.04
C LYS A 29 -12.36 -1.03 2.86
N ILE A 30 -12.64 -0.47 1.69
CA ILE A 30 -12.96 -1.24 0.47
C ILE A 30 -11.75 -2.08 0.09
N PHE A 31 -10.54 -1.51 0.17
CA PHE A 31 -9.31 -2.25 -0.10
C PHE A 31 -9.13 -3.43 0.86
N HIS A 32 -9.38 -3.22 2.15
CA HIS A 32 -9.29 -4.26 3.17
C HIS A 32 -10.26 -5.43 2.90
N GLU A 33 -11.52 -5.12 2.62
CA GLU A 33 -12.57 -6.11 2.31
C GLU A 33 -12.23 -6.88 1.03
N THR A 34 -11.80 -6.19 -0.02
CA THR A 34 -11.40 -6.81 -1.30
C THR A 34 -10.27 -7.83 -1.12
N VAL A 35 -9.27 -7.52 -0.29
CA VAL A 35 -8.17 -8.46 -0.01
C VAL A 35 -8.68 -9.69 0.73
N LEU A 36 -9.57 -9.52 1.72
CA LEU A 36 -10.15 -10.65 2.45
C LEU A 36 -11.01 -11.54 1.55
N GLU A 37 -11.83 -10.95 0.68
CA GLU A 37 -12.63 -11.68 -0.30
C GLU A 37 -11.75 -12.49 -1.25
N LYS A 38 -10.64 -11.90 -1.73
CA LYS A 38 -9.69 -12.62 -2.60
C LYS A 38 -9.01 -13.77 -1.86
N ILE A 39 -8.66 -13.58 -0.59
CA ILE A 39 -8.11 -14.65 0.25
C ILE A 39 -9.13 -15.76 0.42
N GLN A 40 -10.41 -15.44 0.63
CA GLN A 40 -11.47 -16.44 0.72
C GLN A 40 -11.61 -17.24 -0.58
N GLN A 41 -11.55 -16.57 -1.72
CA GLN A 41 -11.63 -17.22 -3.04
C GLN A 41 -10.47 -18.20 -3.28
N LEU A 42 -9.26 -17.89 -2.81
CA LEU A 42 -8.06 -18.70 -3.08
C LEU A 42 -7.75 -19.74 -2.00
N HIS A 43 -7.96 -19.39 -0.73
CA HIS A 43 -7.53 -20.17 0.44
C HIS A 43 -8.69 -20.63 1.33
N GLY A 44 -9.93 -20.32 0.94
CA GLY A 44 -11.15 -20.67 1.67
C GLY A 44 -11.27 -19.99 3.03
N ASP A 45 -12.19 -20.49 3.84
CA ASP A 45 -12.49 -19.94 5.17
C ASP A 45 -11.31 -20.09 6.15
N PHE A 46 -10.46 -21.11 5.95
CA PHE A 46 -9.23 -21.28 6.72
C PHE A 46 -8.27 -20.10 6.51
N GLY A 47 -8.05 -19.69 5.26
CA GLY A 47 -7.19 -18.56 4.94
C GLY A 47 -7.69 -17.26 5.57
N VAL A 48 -9.00 -17.01 5.48
CA VAL A 48 -9.64 -15.84 6.10
C VAL A 48 -9.50 -15.90 7.62
N GLY A 49 -9.83 -17.02 8.24
CA GLY A 49 -9.74 -17.20 9.70
C GLY A 49 -8.31 -16.96 10.22
N ALA A 50 -7.31 -17.48 9.51
CA ALA A 50 -5.90 -17.30 9.87
C ALA A 50 -5.43 -15.84 9.79
N VAL A 51 -5.86 -15.12 8.74
CA VAL A 51 -5.44 -13.74 8.48
C VAL A 51 -6.22 -12.73 9.32
N ARG A 52 -7.51 -12.95 9.57
CA ARG A 52 -8.42 -12.02 10.26
C ARG A 52 -7.86 -11.56 11.61
N SER A 53 -7.16 -12.45 12.32
CA SER A 53 -6.44 -12.09 13.54
C SER A 53 -5.21 -11.20 13.23
N GLY A 54 -5.39 -9.89 13.30
CA GLY A 54 -4.30 -8.90 13.17
C GLY A 54 -4.00 -8.44 11.75
N PHE A 55 -4.88 -8.74 10.79
CA PHE A 55 -4.89 -8.08 9.48
C PHE A 55 -5.47 -6.68 9.61
N LEU A 56 -4.70 -5.67 9.19
CA LEU A 56 -5.11 -4.26 9.24
C LEU A 56 -4.48 -3.50 8.09
N THR A 57 -5.24 -2.63 7.44
CA THR A 57 -4.68 -1.63 6.51
C THR A 57 -4.17 -0.45 7.33
N LYS A 58 -2.86 -0.20 7.30
CA LYS A 58 -2.19 0.81 8.14
C LYS A 58 -1.93 2.11 7.41
N TYR A 59 -1.78 2.05 6.10
CA TYR A 59 -1.50 3.20 5.26
C TYR A 59 -2.18 2.94 3.92
N CYS A 60 -2.83 3.96 3.38
CA CYS A 60 -3.46 3.95 2.08
C CYS A 60 -3.46 5.40 1.60
N ASN A 61 -2.72 5.67 0.53
CA ASN A 61 -2.61 7.02 -0.04
C ASN A 61 -3.09 6.97 -1.50
N GLU A 62 -4.09 7.80 -1.78
CA GLU A 62 -4.75 7.89 -3.08
C GLU A 62 -3.86 8.53 -4.16
N ASN A 63 -3.02 9.49 -3.75
CA ASN A 63 -2.15 10.24 -4.68
C ASN A 63 -0.98 9.38 -5.13
N THR A 64 -0.30 8.74 -4.17
CA THR A 64 0.89 7.91 -4.45
C THR A 64 0.54 6.48 -4.81
N ARG A 65 -0.73 6.08 -4.63
CA ARG A 65 -1.26 4.72 -4.88
C ARG A 65 -0.49 3.62 -4.15
N ILE A 66 0.05 3.96 -2.98
CA ILE A 66 0.78 3.02 -2.12
C ILE A 66 -0.08 2.70 -0.90
N ALA A 67 -0.13 1.42 -0.56
CA ALA A 67 -0.79 0.91 0.65
C ALA A 67 0.16 0.05 1.48
N ILE A 68 -0.02 0.07 2.81
CA ILE A 68 0.67 -0.84 3.74
C ILE A 68 -0.36 -1.70 4.45
N LEU A 69 -0.23 -3.00 4.28
CA LEU A 69 -1.01 -4.02 4.97
C LEU A 69 -0.19 -4.62 6.11
N ARG A 70 -0.77 -4.71 7.30
CA ARG A 70 -0.23 -5.46 8.43
C ARG A 70 -0.87 -6.85 8.44
N ALA A 71 -0.07 -7.89 8.64
CA ALA A 71 -0.53 -9.25 8.90
C ALA A 71 0.38 -9.93 9.94
N ARG A 72 -0.09 -11.02 10.55
CA ARG A 72 0.75 -11.84 11.44
C ARG A 72 1.80 -12.62 10.64
N HIS A 73 2.96 -12.84 11.24
CA HIS A 73 3.95 -13.75 10.70
C HIS A 73 3.38 -15.18 10.63
N GLY A 74 3.61 -15.88 9.52
CA GLY A 74 2.83 -17.06 9.14
C GLY A 74 1.74 -16.69 8.13
N PRO A 75 0.52 -16.28 8.56
CA PRO A 75 -0.61 -15.98 7.67
C PRO A 75 -0.36 -14.88 6.63
N HIS A 76 0.63 -14.00 6.82
CA HIS A 76 1.04 -13.03 5.79
C HIS A 76 1.33 -13.64 4.41
N LYS A 77 1.66 -14.94 4.33
CA LYS A 77 1.86 -15.64 3.05
C LYS A 77 0.55 -15.74 2.24
N PHE A 78 -0.60 -15.90 2.90
CA PHE A 78 -1.91 -15.89 2.23
C PHE A 78 -2.24 -14.52 1.67
N VAL A 79 -1.91 -13.46 2.40
CA VAL A 79 -2.03 -12.08 1.91
C VAL A 79 -1.10 -11.86 0.72
N SER A 80 0.19 -12.19 0.85
CA SER A 80 1.16 -11.96 -0.23
C SER A 80 0.86 -12.74 -1.51
N SER A 81 0.33 -13.96 -1.40
CA SER A 81 -0.03 -14.79 -2.56
C SER A 81 -1.34 -14.35 -3.22
N SER A 82 -2.25 -13.71 -2.49
CA SER A 82 -3.54 -13.26 -3.03
C SER A 82 -3.47 -11.91 -3.75
N LEU A 83 -2.57 -11.01 -3.32
CA LEU A 83 -2.38 -9.68 -3.90
C LEU A 83 -2.31 -9.64 -5.44
N PRO A 84 -1.47 -10.44 -6.13
CA PRO A 84 -1.36 -10.35 -7.59
C PRO A 84 -2.64 -10.79 -8.34
N PHE A 85 -3.55 -11.52 -7.68
CA PHE A 85 -4.81 -11.97 -8.28
C PHE A 85 -5.97 -10.99 -8.07
N ILE A 86 -5.73 -9.85 -7.44
CA ILE A 86 -6.72 -8.79 -7.29
C ILE A 86 -6.73 -7.97 -8.57
N THR A 87 -7.81 -8.15 -9.35
CA THR A 87 -8.03 -7.44 -10.62
C THR A 87 -8.97 -6.24 -10.49
N LYS A 88 -9.76 -6.20 -9.41
CA LYS A 88 -10.74 -5.13 -9.16
C LYS A 88 -10.75 -4.75 -7.69
N ILE A 89 -10.84 -3.46 -7.41
CA ILE A 89 -11.11 -2.90 -6.08
C ILE A 89 -12.35 -2.00 -6.20
N GLY A 90 -13.46 -2.46 -5.63
CA GLY A 90 -14.75 -1.78 -5.78
C GLY A 90 -15.17 -1.67 -7.25
N LYS A 91 -15.21 -0.44 -7.78
CA LYS A 91 -15.58 -0.14 -9.18
C LYS A 91 -14.38 0.03 -10.12
N LEU A 92 -13.16 -0.05 -9.59
CA LEU A 92 -11.94 0.24 -10.32
C LEU A 92 -11.22 -1.05 -10.69
N ASP A 93 -10.87 -1.19 -11.96
CA ASP A 93 -9.96 -2.25 -12.42
C ASP A 93 -8.53 -1.84 -12.06
N VAL A 94 -7.82 -2.73 -11.39
CA VAL A 94 -6.50 -2.49 -10.80
C VAL A 94 -5.59 -3.69 -10.95
N SER A 95 -4.29 -3.43 -10.90
CA SER A 95 -3.24 -4.43 -10.79
C SER A 95 -2.37 -4.08 -9.58
N LEU A 96 -2.13 -5.07 -8.72
CA LEU A 96 -1.35 -4.87 -7.50
C LEU A 96 0.07 -5.41 -7.65
N ARG A 97 1.04 -4.60 -7.25
CA ARG A 97 2.45 -4.99 -7.19
C ARG A 97 2.99 -4.88 -5.77
N THR A 98 3.55 -5.97 -5.26
CA THR A 98 4.21 -5.94 -3.95
C THR A 98 5.60 -5.33 -4.09
N LEU A 99 5.85 -4.23 -3.38
CA LEU A 99 7.15 -3.54 -3.40
C LEU A 99 8.10 -4.06 -2.32
N HIS A 100 7.60 -4.21 -1.10
CA HIS A 100 8.42 -4.56 0.06
C HIS A 100 7.64 -5.35 1.11
N VAL A 101 8.27 -6.36 1.71
CA VAL A 101 7.74 -7.08 2.87
C VAL A 101 8.72 -6.93 4.03
N GLY A 102 8.30 -6.17 5.04
CA GLY A 102 9.11 -5.81 6.20
C GLY A 102 8.57 -6.38 7.52
N ALA A 103 9.40 -6.34 8.56
CA ALA A 103 9.00 -6.68 9.92
C ALA A 103 8.51 -5.47 10.74
N THR A 104 8.88 -4.26 10.33
CA THR A 104 8.57 -3.02 11.06
C THR A 104 7.98 -1.96 10.13
N LEU A 105 7.07 -1.16 10.68
CA LEU A 105 6.42 -0.07 9.95
C LEU A 105 7.44 1.02 9.59
N LYS A 106 8.37 1.36 10.49
CA LYS A 106 9.46 2.33 10.27
C LYS A 106 10.31 2.00 9.04
N HIS A 107 10.72 0.73 8.88
CA HIS A 107 11.48 0.32 7.69
C HIS A 107 10.63 0.35 6.41
N SER A 108 9.33 0.06 6.52
CA SER A 108 8.42 0.16 5.37
C SER A 108 8.29 1.60 4.89
N PHE A 109 8.16 2.57 5.81
CA PHE A 109 8.17 4.00 5.46
C PHE A 109 9.52 4.47 4.92
N LYS A 110 10.64 4.03 5.50
CA LYS A 110 11.98 4.33 4.95
C LYS A 110 12.12 3.81 3.52
N PHE A 111 11.56 2.64 3.24
CA PHE A 111 11.53 2.08 1.90
C PHE A 111 10.65 2.92 0.96
N ILE A 112 9.45 3.32 1.38
CA ILE A 112 8.56 4.19 0.59
C ILE A 112 9.25 5.50 0.25
N LEU A 113 9.91 6.14 1.22
CA LEU A 113 10.65 7.38 0.99
C LEU A 113 11.76 7.18 -0.06
N LYS A 114 12.51 6.08 0.02
CA LYS A 114 13.52 5.74 -0.99
C LYS A 114 12.90 5.52 -2.36
N HIS A 115 11.77 4.82 -2.42
CA HIS A 115 11.05 4.54 -3.66
C HIS A 115 10.54 5.83 -4.31
N GLN A 116 9.94 6.72 -3.52
CA GLN A 116 9.45 8.02 -3.98
C GLN A 116 10.58 8.94 -4.47
N ARG A 117 11.73 8.96 -3.77
CA ARG A 117 12.91 9.70 -4.24
C ARG A 117 13.40 9.18 -5.59
N ALA A 118 13.54 7.86 -5.73
CA ALA A 118 13.93 7.25 -7.01
C ALA A 118 12.91 7.55 -8.14
N TYR A 119 11.62 7.60 -7.80
CA TYR A 119 10.58 8.03 -8.74
C TYR A 119 10.76 9.49 -9.18
N LEU A 120 10.98 10.41 -8.23
CA LEU A 120 11.24 11.82 -8.53
C LEU A 120 12.50 11.99 -9.40
N ASP A 121 13.59 11.29 -9.07
CA ASP A 121 14.83 11.31 -9.85
C ASP A 121 14.59 10.89 -11.31
N SER A 122 13.71 9.90 -11.54
CA SER A 122 13.35 9.44 -12.89
C SER A 122 12.43 10.42 -13.65
N MET A 123 11.70 11.26 -12.93
CA MET A 123 10.71 12.18 -13.48
C MET A 123 11.28 13.58 -13.72
N TRP A 124 12.28 14.02 -12.94
CA TRP A 124 12.94 15.32 -13.10
C TRP A 124 13.45 15.63 -14.50
N PRO A 125 14.04 14.67 -15.26
CA PRO A 125 14.47 14.93 -16.63
C PRO A 125 13.31 15.21 -17.60
N LYS A 126 12.10 14.72 -17.29
CA LYS A 126 10.90 14.87 -18.14
C LYS A 126 10.22 16.22 -17.93
N LEU A 127 10.45 16.88 -16.80
CA LEU A 127 9.86 18.15 -16.43
C LEU A 127 10.76 19.32 -16.84
N LYS A 128 10.20 20.26 -17.59
CA LYS A 128 10.93 21.42 -18.13
C LYS A 128 10.99 22.58 -17.13
N THR A 129 9.96 22.75 -16.31
CA THR A 129 9.81 23.93 -15.44
C THR A 129 10.14 23.60 -13.98
N ASN A 130 10.85 24.50 -13.29
CA ASN A 130 11.18 24.32 -11.86
C ASN A 130 9.94 24.33 -10.95
N GLU A 131 8.90 25.06 -11.33
CA GLU A 131 7.63 25.10 -10.59
C GLU A 131 6.91 23.74 -10.63
N GLU A 132 6.88 23.09 -11.80
CA GLU A 132 6.31 21.75 -11.96
C GLU A 132 7.05 20.72 -11.10
N ARG A 133 8.38 20.83 -10.99
CA ARG A 133 9.20 19.96 -10.15
C ARG A 133 8.86 20.12 -8.67
N LYS A 134 8.73 21.36 -8.20
CA LYS A 134 8.38 21.66 -6.81
C LYS A 134 6.97 21.18 -6.46
N ASN A 135 6.03 21.36 -7.39
CA ASN A 135 4.65 20.89 -7.22
C ASN A 135 4.58 19.35 -7.18
N LEU A 136 5.33 18.66 -8.05
CA LEU A 136 5.40 17.20 -8.06
C LEU A 136 6.02 16.67 -6.76
N GLU A 137 7.12 17.28 -6.31
CA GLU A 137 7.78 16.90 -5.06
C GLU A 137 6.83 17.05 -3.87
N ALA A 138 6.13 18.18 -3.77
CA ALA A 138 5.15 18.43 -2.72
C ALA A 138 4.00 17.39 -2.76
N ALA A 139 3.52 17.03 -3.96
CA ALA A 139 2.44 16.05 -4.11
C ALA A 139 2.87 14.62 -3.74
N VAL A 140 4.09 14.21 -4.12
CA VAL A 140 4.61 12.85 -3.87
C VAL A 140 5.02 12.66 -2.41
N MET A 141 5.58 13.69 -1.79
CA MET A 141 6.05 13.65 -0.39
C MET A 141 4.94 13.91 0.63
N ASP A 142 3.71 14.16 0.18
CA ASP A 142 2.56 14.32 1.07
C ASP A 142 2.08 12.97 1.62
N PHE A 143 2.38 12.73 2.90
CA PHE A 143 1.91 11.57 3.66
C PHE A 143 0.64 11.86 4.48
N THR A 144 0.11 13.09 4.44
CA THR A 144 -1.01 13.52 5.29
C THR A 144 -2.37 13.16 4.70
N LYS A 145 -2.48 13.10 3.37
CA LYS A 145 -3.67 12.62 2.65
C LYS A 145 -3.78 11.10 2.71
N THR A 146 -4.10 10.60 3.89
CA THR A 146 -4.33 9.18 4.15
C THR A 146 -5.67 8.98 4.82
N ASP A 147 -6.41 7.95 4.38
CA ASP A 147 -7.71 7.59 4.95
C ASP A 147 -7.62 6.98 6.36
N VAL A 148 -6.41 6.66 6.81
CA VAL A 148 -6.15 5.96 8.07
C VAL A 148 -5.38 6.91 8.98
N THR A 149 -5.86 7.13 10.20
CA THR A 149 -5.15 7.94 11.21
C THR A 149 -3.82 7.28 11.56
N ILE A 150 -2.73 7.85 11.05
CA ILE A 150 -1.37 7.45 11.43
C ILE A 150 -1.03 8.22 12.70
N ASN A 151 -0.72 7.53 13.81
CA ASN A 151 -0.06 8.17 14.94
C ASN A 151 1.40 8.41 14.55
N ILE A 152 1.67 9.59 13.98
CA ILE A 152 2.98 10.01 13.45
C ILE A 152 4.04 10.01 14.57
N ASP A 153 3.62 10.24 15.82
CA ASP A 153 4.49 10.32 17.00
C ASP A 153 5.25 9.02 17.33
N ASN A 154 4.78 7.86 16.87
CA ASN A 154 5.45 6.57 17.09
C ASN A 154 6.48 6.20 16.00
N ILE A 155 6.76 7.11 15.04
CA ILE A 155 7.66 6.85 13.91
C ILE A 155 9.02 7.56 14.09
N ALA A 156 9.10 8.60 14.93
CA ALA A 156 10.34 9.30 15.29
C ALA A 156 11.34 8.36 15.99
#